data_AF-A0A920TW00-F1
#
_entry.id   AF-A0A920TW00-F1
#
_cell.length_a   1.000
_cell.length_b   1.000
_cell.length_c   1.000
_cell.angle_alpha   90.00
_cell.angle_beta   90.00
_cell.angle_gamma   90.00
#
_symmetry.space_group_name_H-M   'P 1'
#
loop_
_entity.id
_entity.type
_entity.pdbx_description
1 polymer ?
#
loop_
_entity_poly.entity_id
_entity_poly.type
_entity_poly.pdbx_seq_one_letter_code
_entity_poly.pdbx_strand_id
1 'polypeptide(L)' 'MQIVSISAALIPFFEHDDANRALMGSNMQRQAVPLLRPELPRVGTGIESRVAKDSGQVILAGADGVITSVDGKIL' A
#
# COMPACT_ATOMS: atom_id res chain seq x y z
N MET A 1 12.73 9.12 6.72
CA MET A 1 12.34 8.52 5.42
C MET A 1 12.21 9.62 4.37
N GLN A 2 13.34 10.22 3.96
CA GLN A 2 13.33 11.38 3.03
C GLN A 2 14.16 11.11 1.75
N ILE A 3 14.86 9.97 1.68
CA ILE A 3 15.84 9.68 0.60
C ILE A 3 15.34 8.58 -0.36
N VAL A 4 14.29 7.83 -0.02
CA VAL A 4 13.81 6.69 -0.80
C VAL A 4 12.40 6.95 -1.34
N SER A 5 12.12 6.43 -2.54
CA SER A 5 10.77 6.48 -3.13
C SER A 5 9.76 5.68 -2.29
N ILE A 6 8.47 5.96 -2.47
CA ILE A 6 7.40 5.25 -1.75
C ILE A 6 7.47 3.74 -1.99
N SER A 7 7.67 3.30 -3.24
CA SER A 7 7.79 1.88 -3.60
C SER A 7 9.03 1.23 -2.98
N ALA A 8 10.17 1.92 -2.96
CA ALA A 8 11.39 1.39 -2.34
C ALA A 8 11.19 1.19 -0.83
N ALA A 9 10.49 2.10 -0.16
CA ALA A 9 10.22 1.98 1.26
C ALA A 9 9.14 0.93 1.63
N LEU A 10 8.47 0.34 0.63
CA LEU A 10 7.61 -0.83 0.81
C LEU A 10 8.37 -2.16 0.72
N ILE A 11 9.68 -2.14 0.44
CA ILE A 11 10.52 -3.35 0.40
C ILE A 11 11.01 -3.64 1.83
N PRO A 12 10.64 -4.78 2.43
CA PRO A 12 11.18 -5.20 3.72
C PRO A 12 12.69 -5.45 3.61
N PHE A 13 13.44 -5.14 4.67
CA PHE A 13 14.89 -5.37 4.71
C PHE A 13 15.65 -4.64 3.59
N PHE A 14 15.17 -3.47 3.17
CA PHE A 14 15.73 -2.71 2.05
C PHE A 14 17.23 -2.45 2.20
N GLU A 15 17.71 -2.21 3.43
CA GLU A 15 19.12 -2.01 3.76
C GLU A 15 20.02 -3.23 3.48
N HIS A 16 19.41 -4.40 3.27
CA HIS A 16 20.10 -5.66 2.98
C HIS A 16 20.07 -6.04 1.48
N ASP A 17 19.30 -5.32 0.67
CA ASP A 17 19.23 -5.54 -0.78
C ASP A 17 20.16 -4.57 -1.53
N ASP A 18 20.74 -5.05 -2.64
CA ASP A 18 21.49 -4.18 -3.55
C ASP A 18 20.55 -3.29 -4.37
N ALA A 19 21.09 -2.18 -4.89
CA ALA A 19 20.32 -1.17 -5.59
C ALA A 19 19.58 -1.69 -6.84
N ASN A 20 20.16 -2.65 -7.57
CA ASN A 20 19.53 -3.16 -8.79
C ASN A 20 18.35 -4.07 -8.45
N ARG A 21 18.49 -4.94 -7.46
CA ARG A 21 17.38 -5.77 -6.97
C ARG A 21 16.27 -4.94 -6.33
N ALA A 22 16.62 -3.93 -5.54
CA ALA A 22 15.67 -2.99 -4.96
C ALA A 22 14.91 -2.17 -6.02
N LEU A 23 15.59 -1.77 -7.11
CA LEU A 23 14.97 -1.12 -8.26
C LEU A 23 13.96 -2.04 -8.96
N MET A 24 14.35 -3.31 -9.19
CA MET A 24 13.45 -4.31 -9.76
C MET A 24 12.23 -4.51 -8.86
N GLY A 25 12.41 -4.67 -7.54
CA GLY A 25 11.30 -4.79 -6.59
C GLY A 25 10.36 -3.59 -6.62
N SER A 26 10.90 -2.38 -6.69
CA SER A 26 10.12 -1.14 -6.81
C SER A 26 9.31 -1.06 -8.11
N ASN A 27 9.87 -1.57 -9.22
CA ASN A 27 9.16 -1.63 -10.51
C ASN A 27 8.08 -2.72 -10.52
N MET A 28 8.37 -3.88 -9.94
CA MET A 28 7.43 -5.00 -9.85
C MET A 28 6.16 -4.63 -9.07
N GLN A 29 6.29 -3.83 -8.00
CA GLN A 29 5.12 -3.33 -7.26
C GLN A 29 4.16 -2.51 -8.14
N ARG A 30 4.67 -1.71 -9.08
CA ARG A 30 3.84 -0.93 -10.02
C ARG A 30 3.17 -1.78 -11.10
N GLN A 31 3.61 -3.02 -11.27
CA GLN A 31 3.04 -3.98 -12.21
C GLN A 31 2.07 -4.95 -11.52
N ALA A 32 1.90 -4.85 -10.20
CA ALA A 32 1.00 -5.70 -9.46
C ALA A 32 -0.44 -5.53 -9.94
N VAL A 33 -1.15 -6.65 -10.12
CA VAL A 33 -2.55 -6.67 -10.54
C VAL A 33 -3.46 -6.87 -9.31
N PRO A 34 -4.63 -6.20 -9.25
CA PRO A 34 -5.59 -6.41 -8.17
C PRO A 34 -6.13 -7.84 -8.15
N LEU A 35 -6.06 -8.50 -6.99
CA LEU A 35 -6.63 -9.83 -6.78
C LEU A 35 -8.07 -9.73 -6.26
N LEU A 36 -8.88 -10.78 -6.46
CA LEU A 36 -10.22 -10.87 -5.87
C LEU A 36 -10.21 -10.83 -4.33
N ARG A 37 -9.15 -11.35 -3.72
CA ARG A 37 -8.91 -11.36 -2.27
C ARG A 37 -7.48 -10.91 -2.01
N PRO A 38 -7.22 -9.60 -1.90
CA PRO A 38 -5.91 -9.08 -1.58
C PRO A 38 -5.58 -9.38 -0.11
N GLU A 39 -4.33 -9.76 0.16
CA GLU A 39 -3.82 -10.01 1.50
C GLU A 39 -2.62 -9.10 1.76
N LEU A 40 -2.41 -8.72 3.02
CA LEU A 40 -1.24 -7.96 3.44
C LEU A 40 0.00 -8.87 3.45
N PRO A 41 1.20 -8.31 3.22
CA PRO A 41 2.43 -9.07 3.39
C PRO A 41 2.57 -9.50 4.86
N ARG A 42 3.05 -10.73 5.09
CA ARG A 42 3.31 -11.25 6.45
C ARG A 42 4.38 -10.44 7.19
N VAL A 43 5.31 -9.85 6.44
CA VAL A 43 6.34 -8.94 6.92
C VAL A 43 6.21 -7.65 6.15
N GLY A 44 5.75 -6.60 6.81
CA GLY A 44 5.57 -5.27 6.24
C GLY A 44 6.63 -4.28 6.72
N THR A 45 6.63 -3.09 6.13
CA THR A 45 7.51 -1.96 6.50
C THR A 45 6.80 -0.93 7.39
N GLY A 46 5.47 -1.03 7.53
CA GLY A 46 4.66 -0.18 8.40
C GLY A 46 4.08 1.06 7.72
N ILE A 47 4.41 1.31 6.46
CA ILE A 47 3.88 2.44 5.68
C ILE A 47 2.70 2.06 4.79
N GLU A 48 2.33 0.78 4.70
CA GLU A 48 1.31 0.25 3.79
C GLU A 48 -0.05 0.93 3.97
N SER A 49 -0.48 1.10 5.23
CA SER A 49 -1.76 1.76 5.53
C SER A 49 -1.75 3.22 5.08
N ARG A 50 -0.62 3.91 5.23
CA ARG A 50 -0.47 5.30 4.76
C ARG A 50 -0.48 5.36 3.24
N VAL A 51 0.25 4.46 2.56
CA VAL A 51 0.23 4.38 1.10
C VAL A 51 -1.17 4.10 0.57
N ALA A 52 -1.92 3.19 1.18
CA ALA A 52 -3.30 2.90 0.79
C ALA A 52 -4.19 4.14 0.92
N LYS A 53 -4.12 4.86 2.05
CA LYS A 53 -4.86 6.11 2.28
C LYS A 53 -4.48 7.20 1.27
N ASP A 54 -3.18 7.42 1.09
CA ASP A 54 -2.64 8.48 0.24
C ASP A 54 -2.81 8.17 -1.27
N SER A 55 -3.05 6.91 -1.65
CA SER A 55 -3.25 6.49 -3.05
C SER A 55 -4.56 6.97 -3.68
N GLY A 56 -5.54 7.38 -2.87
CA GLY A 56 -6.88 7.72 -3.34
C GLY A 56 -7.73 6.53 -3.81
N GLN A 57 -7.25 5.28 -3.65
CA GLN A 57 -7.99 4.07 -4.05
C GLN A 57 -8.94 3.54 -2.97
N VAL A 58 -8.81 4.01 -1.73
CA VAL A 58 -9.66 3.61 -0.59
C VAL A 58 -10.65 4.71 -0.24
N ILE A 59 -11.85 4.34 0.19
CA ILE A 59 -12.86 5.26 0.69
C ILE A 59 -12.57 5.53 2.17
N LEU A 60 -12.47 6.80 2.55
CA LEU A 60 -12.24 7.25 3.91
C LEU A 60 -13.44 8.06 4.40
N ALA A 61 -13.72 7.98 5.70
CA ALA A 61 -14.73 8.85 6.32
C ALA A 61 -14.21 10.30 6.35
N GLY A 62 -15.05 11.25 5.94
CA GLY A 62 -14.71 12.68 5.97
C GLY A 62 -14.77 13.29 7.37
N ALA A 63 -15.52 12.66 8.29
CA ALA A 63 -15.69 13.09 9.67
C ALA A 63 -16.10 11.90 10.55
N ASP A 64 -16.03 12.09 11.88
CA ASP A 64 -16.49 11.11 12.85
C ASP A 64 -18.01 10.89 12.76
N GLY A 65 -18.45 9.67 13.03
CA GLY A 65 -19.87 9.30 12.96
C GLY A 65 -20.14 7.83 13.24
N VAL A 66 -21.41 7.43 13.06
CA VAL A 66 -21.87 6.05 13.23
C VAL A 66 -22.47 5.55 11.92
N ILE A 67 -22.12 4.33 11.52
CA ILE A 67 -22.65 3.70 10.30
C ILE A 67 -24.14 3.42 10.50
N THR A 68 -24.98 3.92 9.58
CA THR A 68 -26.43 3.72 9.62
C THR A 68 -26.89 2.55 8.76
N SER A 69 -26.24 2.33 7.61
CA SER A 69 -26.52 1.21 6.69
C SER A 69 -25.28 0.88 5.85
N VAL A 70 -25.24 -0.32 5.28
CA VAL A 70 -24.19 -0.79 4.36
C VAL A 70 -24.86 -1.55 3.21
N ASP A 71 -24.50 -1.22 1.97
CA ASP A 71 -24.91 -1.94 0.76
C ASP A 71 -23.72 -2.02 -0.22
N GLY A 72 -23.64 -3.10 -1.00
CA GLY A 72 -22.55 -3.37 -1.94
C GLY A 72 -22.66 -2.63 -3.28
N LYS A 73 -23.75 -1.87 -3.50
CA LYS A 73 -23.97 -1.10 -4.73
C LYS A 73 -23.90 0.41 -4.55
N ILE A 74 -23.87 0.90 -3.31
CA ILE A 74 -23.87 2.33 -3.03
C ILE A 74 -22.43 2.85 -3.09
N LEU A 75 -22.14 3.63 -4.12
CA LEU A 75 -21.07 4.63 -4.18
C LEU A 75 -21.72 6.02 -4.15
#